data_AF-A0A1L5L1B6-F1
#
_entry.id   AF-A0A1L5L1B6-F1
#
_cell.length_a   1.000
_cell.length_b   1.000
_cell.length_c   1.000
_cell.angle_alpha   90.00
_cell.angle_beta   90.00
_cell.angle_gamma   90.00
#
_symmetry.space_group_name_H-M   'P 1'
#
loop_
_entity.id
_entity.type
_entity.pdbx_description
1 polymer ?
#
loop_
_entity_poly.entity_id
_entity_poly.type
_entity_poly.pdbx_seq_one_letter_code
_entity_poly.pdbx_strand_id
1 'polypeptide(L)'
;MHDLNGHIWDEWADPDGSIGKAYGYQLSIKHQYPEGEMDQVDRVLYDLKHTPASRRILTSLYNHQDLHEMNLYPCAWSMTFNVSGNVLNAILNQRSQDMLAANNWNVVQYAVLVHMLAQVSGLVPGELVHVIADAHIYDRHVPIIEKMLAQTPSPAPVFRMDPSVTDFYAFTRDSFSLEDYIPAPFEDQIPIAI
;
A
#
# COMPACT_ATOMS: atom_id res chain seq x y z
N MET A 1 -3.02 -3.90 -15.00
CA MET A 1 -4.17 -3.32 -14.27
C MET A 1 -5.50 -3.67 -14.93
N HIS A 2 -5.64 -3.46 -16.25
CA HIS A 2 -6.87 -3.84 -16.97
C HIS A 2 -7.19 -5.34 -16.92
N ASP A 3 -6.19 -6.22 -16.90
CA ASP A 3 -6.41 -7.68 -16.70
C ASP A 3 -7.09 -8.03 -15.37
N LEU A 4 -7.01 -7.13 -14.38
CA LEU A 4 -7.69 -7.24 -13.08
C LEU A 4 -8.97 -6.39 -13.02
N ASN A 5 -9.45 -5.88 -14.16
CA ASN A 5 -10.58 -4.95 -14.30
C ASN A 5 -10.42 -3.63 -13.51
N GLY A 6 -9.18 -3.19 -13.28
CA GLY A 6 -8.89 -1.91 -12.62
C GLY A 6 -8.71 -0.77 -13.62
N HIS A 7 -9.44 0.33 -13.42
CA HIS A 7 -9.44 1.52 -14.29
C HIS A 7 -9.00 2.82 -13.59
N ILE A 8 -8.66 2.75 -12.29
CA ILE A 8 -8.37 3.93 -11.47
C ILE A 8 -7.08 4.67 -11.86
N TRP A 9 -6.26 4.11 -12.76
CA TRP A 9 -5.01 4.71 -13.22
C TRP A 9 -5.10 5.25 -14.65
N ASP A 10 -6.25 5.10 -15.32
CA ASP A 10 -6.40 5.37 -16.75
C ASP A 10 -6.07 6.84 -17.10
N GLU A 11 -6.33 7.77 -16.18
CA GLU A 11 -6.03 9.20 -16.36
C GLU A 11 -4.53 9.54 -16.37
N TRP A 12 -3.69 8.69 -15.77
CA TRP A 12 -2.23 8.86 -15.73
C TRP A 12 -1.49 7.91 -16.67
N ALA A 13 -2.21 7.01 -17.35
CA ALA A 13 -1.61 6.06 -18.26
C ALA A 13 -1.11 6.75 -19.54
N ASP A 14 0.09 6.42 -19.96
CA ASP A 14 0.63 6.81 -21.26
C ASP A 14 0.06 5.89 -22.38
N PRO A 15 0.41 6.11 -23.66
CA PRO A 15 -0.10 5.28 -24.76
C PRO A 15 0.27 3.80 -24.71
N ASP A 16 1.30 3.40 -23.94
CA ASP A 16 1.68 2.00 -23.77
C ASP A 16 0.99 1.33 -22.56
N GLY A 17 0.28 2.12 -21.75
CA GLY A 17 -0.47 1.67 -20.59
C GLY A 17 0.33 1.73 -19.28
N SER A 18 1.57 2.24 -19.31
CA SER A 18 2.36 2.53 -18.10
C SER A 18 2.03 3.90 -17.52
N ILE A 19 2.50 4.18 -16.30
CA ILE A 19 2.50 5.53 -15.71
C ILE A 19 3.92 6.11 -15.65
N GLY A 20 4.77 5.65 -16.57
CA GLY A 20 6.19 5.95 -16.63
C GLY A 20 7.00 5.23 -15.54
N LYS A 21 8.11 5.84 -15.12
CA LYS A 21 9.06 5.28 -14.14
C LYS A 21 8.59 5.34 -12.69
N ALA A 22 7.28 5.31 -12.46
CA ALA A 22 6.69 5.46 -11.13
C ALA A 22 6.36 4.11 -10.47
N TYR A 23 6.17 4.12 -9.14
CA TYR A 23 5.66 3.01 -8.33
C TYR A 23 6.35 1.65 -8.59
N GLY A 24 5.65 0.70 -9.22
CA GLY A 24 6.15 -0.66 -9.46
C GLY A 24 7.47 -0.68 -10.23
N TYR A 25 7.69 0.27 -11.14
CA TYR A 25 8.97 0.44 -11.82
C TYR A 25 10.10 0.61 -10.80
N GLN A 26 9.97 1.54 -9.84
CA GLN A 26 10.98 1.82 -8.82
C GLN A 26 11.24 0.62 -7.90
N LEU A 27 10.20 -0.15 -7.56
CA LEU A 27 10.35 -1.37 -6.76
C LEU A 27 11.11 -2.46 -7.50
N SER A 28 10.97 -2.54 -8.83
CA SER A 28 11.58 -3.58 -9.69
C SER A 28 13.02 -3.30 -10.10
N ILE A 29 13.55 -2.11 -9.82
CA ILE A 29 14.95 -1.78 -10.11
C ILE A 29 15.84 -2.67 -9.25
N LYS A 30 16.72 -3.43 -9.91
CA LYS A 30 17.71 -4.25 -9.20
C LYS A 30 18.87 -3.41 -8.72
N HIS A 31 19.31 -3.70 -7.50
CA HIS A 31 20.47 -3.10 -6.86
C HIS A 31 21.45 -4.18 -6.43
N GLN A 32 22.74 -3.85 -6.47
CA GLN A 32 23.79 -4.72 -5.95
C GLN A 32 23.84 -4.64 -4.42
N TYR A 33 23.64 -5.78 -3.77
CA TYR A 33 23.88 -5.97 -2.34
C TYR A 33 25.05 -6.94 -2.11
N PRO A 34 25.63 -7.00 -0.89
CA PRO A 34 26.61 -8.02 -0.54
C PRO A 34 26.12 -9.46 -0.77
N GLU A 35 24.82 -9.68 -0.66
CA GLU A 35 24.18 -11.00 -0.76
C GLU A 35 23.75 -11.36 -2.19
N GLY A 36 23.83 -10.41 -3.14
CA GLY A 36 23.45 -10.60 -4.54
C GLY A 36 22.68 -9.41 -5.12
N GLU A 37 22.31 -9.51 -6.39
CA GLU A 37 21.39 -8.55 -7.00
C GLU A 37 19.94 -8.87 -6.62
N MET A 38 19.26 -7.88 -6.05
CA MET A 38 17.86 -7.96 -5.64
C MET A 38 17.16 -6.65 -6.00
N ASP A 39 15.86 -6.71 -6.25
CA ASP A 39 15.03 -5.52 -6.23
C ASP A 39 14.66 -5.12 -4.79
N GLN A 40 13.90 -4.04 -4.60
CA GLN A 40 13.60 -3.56 -3.26
C GLN A 40 12.67 -4.52 -2.48
N VAL A 41 11.79 -5.26 -3.16
CA VAL A 41 10.87 -6.21 -2.52
C VAL A 41 11.63 -7.46 -2.09
N ASP A 42 12.46 -8.02 -2.99
CA ASP A 42 13.33 -9.14 -2.69
C ASP A 42 14.30 -8.80 -1.54
N ARG A 43 14.82 -7.57 -1.51
CA ARG A 43 15.67 -7.13 -0.40
C ARG A 43 14.92 -7.13 0.94
N VAL A 44 13.67 -6.63 0.98
CA VAL A 44 12.85 -6.67 2.19
C VAL A 44 12.59 -8.11 2.63
N LEU A 45 12.18 -8.98 1.71
CA LEU A 45 11.93 -10.40 1.99
C LEU A 45 13.18 -11.11 2.52
N TYR A 46 14.35 -10.81 1.94
CA TYR A 46 15.63 -11.33 2.40
C TYR A 46 15.93 -10.87 3.84
N ASP A 47 15.82 -9.56 4.10
CA ASP A 47 16.16 -8.99 5.40
C ASP A 47 15.22 -9.46 6.51
N LEU A 48 13.92 -9.62 6.23
CA LEU A 48 12.95 -10.14 7.18
C LEU A 48 13.27 -11.58 7.61
N LYS A 49 13.82 -12.40 6.70
CA LYS A 49 14.17 -13.80 6.97
C LYS A 49 15.55 -13.96 7.61
N HIS A 50 16.54 -13.17 7.19
CA HIS A 50 17.94 -13.38 7.55
C HIS A 50 18.48 -12.38 8.57
N THR A 51 17.92 -11.17 8.61
CA THR A 51 18.36 -10.10 9.51
C THR A 51 17.17 -9.31 10.10
N PRO A 52 16.18 -9.96 10.74
CA PRO A 52 14.92 -9.31 11.13
C PRO A 52 15.10 -8.15 12.12
N ALA A 53 16.18 -8.14 12.90
CA ALA A 53 16.52 -7.05 13.81
C ALA A 53 17.17 -5.83 13.12
N SER A 54 17.34 -5.87 11.80
CA SER A 54 17.89 -4.77 11.01
C SER A 54 17.01 -3.53 11.16
N ARG A 55 17.66 -2.37 11.31
CA ARG A 55 17.01 -1.05 11.33
C ARG A 55 16.99 -0.40 9.94
N ARG A 56 17.19 -1.21 8.89
CA ARG A 56 17.40 -0.76 7.50
C ARG A 56 16.47 -1.45 6.49
N ILE A 57 15.43 -2.11 6.97
CA ILE A 57 14.45 -2.80 6.11
C ILE A 57 13.46 -1.74 5.61
N LEU A 58 13.56 -1.33 4.34
CA LEU A 58 12.72 -0.27 3.79
C LEU A 58 12.58 -0.36 2.27
N THR A 59 11.59 0.36 1.74
CA THR A 59 11.41 0.65 0.31
C THR A 59 11.27 2.16 0.09
N SER A 60 11.67 2.64 -1.07
CA SER A 60 11.45 4.03 -1.52
C SER A 60 11.05 4.07 -2.99
N LEU A 61 9.98 4.79 -3.27
CA LEU A 61 9.47 5.04 -4.62
C LEU A 61 9.92 6.42 -5.15
N TYR A 62 10.52 7.26 -4.31
CA TYR A 62 10.83 8.64 -4.65
C TYR A 62 12.27 8.78 -5.15
N ASN A 63 12.50 8.46 -6.43
CA ASN A 63 13.78 8.65 -7.10
C ASN A 63 13.79 9.97 -7.88
N HIS A 64 14.57 10.94 -7.40
CA HIS A 64 14.68 12.29 -7.99
C HIS A 64 15.10 12.27 -9.46
N GLN A 65 15.97 11.32 -9.86
CA GLN A 65 16.44 11.21 -11.23
C GLN A 65 15.32 10.83 -12.19
N ASP A 66 14.36 10.04 -11.73
CA ASP A 66 13.29 9.50 -12.57
C ASP A 66 11.99 10.32 -12.50
N LEU A 67 11.90 11.34 -11.62
CA LEU A 67 10.67 12.14 -11.45
C LEU A 67 10.17 12.74 -12.77
N HIS A 68 11.08 13.19 -13.63
CA HIS A 68 10.73 13.76 -14.94
C HIS A 68 10.07 12.77 -15.91
N GLU A 69 10.12 11.46 -15.61
CA GLU A 69 9.51 10.37 -16.38
C GLU A 69 8.37 9.69 -15.60
N MET A 70 7.87 10.30 -14.52
CA MET A 70 6.71 9.82 -13.77
C MET A 70 5.48 10.64 -14.16
N ASN A 71 4.44 9.98 -14.69
CA ASN A 71 3.17 10.66 -14.99
C ASN A 71 2.45 11.10 -13.71
N LEU A 72 2.71 10.42 -12.59
CA LEU A 72 2.29 10.81 -11.26
C LEU A 72 3.37 10.48 -10.23
N TYR A 73 3.73 11.46 -9.41
CA TYR A 73 4.72 11.25 -8.35
C TYR A 73 4.09 10.45 -7.20
N PRO A 74 4.79 9.46 -6.62
CA PRO A 74 4.25 8.66 -5.53
C PRO A 74 3.75 9.49 -4.34
N CYS A 75 2.49 9.28 -3.94
CA CYS A 75 1.92 9.88 -2.73
C CYS A 75 2.44 9.17 -1.49
N ALA A 76 2.09 7.90 -1.34
CA ALA A 76 2.71 6.97 -0.41
C ALA A 76 4.06 6.54 -1.00
N TRP A 77 5.16 7.06 -0.46
CA TRP A 77 6.45 7.02 -1.16
C TRP A 77 7.49 6.15 -0.48
N SER A 78 7.33 5.80 0.80
CA SER A 78 8.22 4.85 1.47
C SER A 78 7.51 4.01 2.51
N MET A 79 8.05 2.81 2.70
CA MET A 79 7.77 1.98 3.86
C MET A 79 9.06 1.63 4.58
N THR A 80 9.02 1.65 5.91
CA THR A 80 10.07 1.14 6.79
C THR A 80 9.50 0.03 7.65
N PHE A 81 10.25 -1.05 7.83
CA PHE A 81 9.82 -2.23 8.58
C PHE A 81 10.72 -2.47 9.79
N ASN A 82 10.15 -2.98 10.88
CA ASN A 82 10.91 -3.47 12.02
C ASN A 82 10.27 -4.71 12.63
N VAL A 83 11.11 -5.65 13.08
CA VAL A 83 10.64 -6.84 13.78
C VAL A 83 10.92 -6.71 15.27
N SER A 84 9.87 -6.85 16.10
CA SER A 84 9.95 -6.89 17.55
C SER A 84 9.48 -8.26 18.04
N GLY A 85 10.41 -9.09 18.53
CA GLY A 85 10.10 -10.50 18.79
C GLY A 85 9.80 -11.23 17.49
N ASN A 86 8.55 -11.67 17.31
CA ASN A 86 8.05 -12.29 16.07
C ASN A 86 7.03 -11.40 15.33
N VAL A 87 6.92 -10.12 15.71
CA VAL A 87 5.90 -9.19 15.19
C VAL A 87 6.53 -8.23 14.18
N LEU A 88 6.01 -8.20 12.95
CA LEU A 88 6.39 -7.27 11.88
C LEU A 88 5.57 -5.99 11.99
N ASN A 89 6.23 -4.88 12.31
CA ASN A 89 5.62 -3.55 12.31
C ASN A 89 6.12 -2.76 11.10
N ALA A 90 5.36 -1.77 10.68
CA ALA A 90 5.66 -0.95 9.53
C ALA A 90 5.32 0.52 9.75
N ILE A 91 6.07 1.40 9.10
CA ILE A 91 5.79 2.83 8.98
C ILE A 91 5.60 3.14 7.51
N LEU A 92 4.46 3.71 7.15
CA LEU A 92 4.15 4.22 5.83
C LEU A 92 4.29 5.74 5.83
N ASN A 93 5.17 6.29 4.98
CA ASN A 93 5.24 7.75 4.79
C ASN A 93 4.51 8.14 3.52
N GLN A 94 3.58 9.08 3.67
CA GLN A 94 2.78 9.62 2.59
C GLN A 94 2.86 11.16 2.58
N ARG A 95 3.35 11.71 1.45
CA ARG A 95 3.57 13.17 1.33
C ARG A 95 2.26 13.96 1.20
N SER A 96 1.19 13.33 0.72
CA SER A 96 -0.10 13.98 0.45
C SER A 96 -1.19 12.92 0.40
N GLN A 97 -2.34 13.18 1.04
CA GLN A 97 -3.47 12.27 1.14
C GLN A 97 -4.80 13.02 1.03
N ASP A 98 -5.59 12.69 0.01
CA ASP A 98 -7.02 12.98 0.00
C ASP A 98 -7.71 12.04 1.00
N MET A 99 -8.22 12.63 2.09
CA MET A 99 -8.79 11.89 3.21
C MET A 99 -10.12 11.21 2.86
N LEU A 100 -10.89 11.75 1.91
CA LEU A 100 -12.18 11.16 1.53
C LEU A 100 -11.99 10.10 0.43
N ALA A 101 -11.28 10.44 -0.65
CA ALA A 101 -11.25 9.62 -1.84
C ALA A 101 -10.22 8.49 -1.78
N ALA A 102 -9.06 8.72 -1.15
CA ALA A 102 -7.90 7.83 -1.28
C ALA A 102 -7.43 7.21 0.05
N ASN A 103 -7.76 7.81 1.19
CA ASN A 103 -7.16 7.38 2.45
C ASN A 103 -7.46 5.93 2.82
N ASN A 104 -8.71 5.50 2.73
CA ASN A 104 -9.06 4.12 3.09
C ASN A 104 -8.39 3.10 2.16
N TRP A 105 -8.22 3.42 0.87
CA TRP A 105 -7.46 2.59 -0.07
C TRP A 105 -6.02 2.41 0.38
N ASN A 106 -5.34 3.51 0.73
CA ASN A 106 -3.95 3.47 1.21
C ASN A 106 -3.83 2.70 2.53
N VAL A 107 -4.70 2.96 3.52
CA VAL A 107 -4.64 2.24 4.80
C VAL A 107 -4.80 0.73 4.59
N VAL A 108 -5.83 0.31 3.84
CA VAL A 108 -6.13 -1.11 3.64
C VAL A 108 -5.04 -1.78 2.80
N GLN A 109 -4.63 -1.20 1.67
CA GLN A 109 -3.65 -1.84 0.78
C GLN A 109 -2.30 -2.07 1.49
N TYR A 110 -1.85 -1.11 2.31
CA TYR A 110 -0.58 -1.23 3.02
C TYR A 110 -0.69 -2.13 4.27
N ALA A 111 -1.86 -2.19 4.91
CA ALA A 111 -2.13 -3.19 5.94
C ALA A 111 -2.06 -4.61 5.36
N VAL A 112 -2.72 -4.85 4.22
CA VAL A 112 -2.64 -6.15 3.52
C VAL A 112 -1.21 -6.49 3.13
N LEU A 113 -0.42 -5.53 2.65
CA LEU A 113 1.00 -5.75 2.33
C LEU A 113 1.82 -6.18 3.56
N VAL A 114 1.59 -5.56 4.73
CA VAL A 114 2.24 -5.97 5.99
C VAL A 114 1.85 -7.40 6.35
N HIS A 115 0.58 -7.77 6.21
CA HIS A 115 0.14 -9.15 6.46
C HIS A 115 0.80 -10.15 5.50
N MET A 116 0.91 -9.82 4.20
CA MET A 116 1.58 -10.65 3.19
C MET A 116 3.05 -10.87 3.53
N LEU A 117 3.78 -9.78 3.81
CA LEU A 117 5.20 -9.85 4.17
C LEU A 117 5.43 -10.63 5.46
N ALA A 118 4.57 -10.45 6.46
CA ALA A 118 4.64 -11.17 7.71
C ALA A 118 4.46 -12.69 7.48
N GLN A 119 3.40 -13.09 6.77
CA GLN A 119 3.08 -14.50 6.53
C GLN A 119 4.24 -15.26 5.85
N VAL A 120 4.74 -14.76 4.73
CA VAL A 120 5.80 -15.44 3.95
C VAL A 120 7.18 -15.38 4.60
N SER A 121 7.32 -14.55 5.64
CA SER A 121 8.52 -14.43 6.46
C SER A 121 8.40 -15.18 7.80
N GLY A 122 7.29 -15.87 8.07
CA GLY A 122 7.07 -16.58 9.34
C GLY A 122 6.88 -15.66 10.55
N LEU A 123 6.37 -14.44 10.32
CA LEU A 123 6.11 -13.42 11.33
C LEU A 123 4.61 -13.20 11.51
N VAL A 124 4.25 -12.51 12.59
CA VAL A 124 2.89 -12.04 12.86
C VAL A 124 2.79 -10.57 12.46
N PRO A 125 1.75 -10.13 11.74
CA PRO A 125 1.55 -8.71 11.44
C PRO A 125 1.31 -7.92 12.73
N GLY A 126 1.95 -6.76 12.83
CA GLY A 126 1.90 -5.84 13.95
C GLY A 126 1.30 -4.49 13.59
N GLU A 127 1.86 -3.43 14.16
CA GLU A 127 1.38 -2.07 13.95
C GLU A 127 1.78 -1.53 12.57
N LEU A 128 0.82 -0.89 11.88
CA LEU A 128 1.06 -0.01 10.74
C LEU A 128 0.90 1.44 11.18
N VAL A 129 2.00 2.18 11.23
CA VAL A 129 2.01 3.62 11.51
C VAL A 129 1.96 4.39 10.20
N HIS A 130 0.83 5.03 9.91
CA HIS A 130 0.66 5.84 8.70
C HIS A 130 0.97 7.32 8.99
N VAL A 131 2.11 7.78 8.50
CA VAL A 131 2.56 9.17 8.61
C VAL A 131 2.12 9.94 7.36
N ILE A 132 1.24 10.91 7.53
CA ILE A 132 0.72 11.76 6.45
C ILE A 132 1.21 13.19 6.67
N ALA A 133 1.92 13.75 5.69
CA ALA A 133 2.42 15.13 5.78
C ALA A 133 1.34 16.16 5.48
N ASP A 134 0.69 16.06 4.32
CA ASP A 134 -0.45 16.88 3.93
C ASP A 134 -1.71 16.02 3.90
N ALA A 135 -2.51 16.10 4.97
CA ALA A 135 -3.81 15.45 5.08
C ALA A 135 -4.89 16.49 4.77
N HIS A 136 -5.60 16.31 3.65
CA HIS A 136 -6.55 17.30 3.17
C HIS A 136 -7.87 16.70 2.74
N ILE A 137 -8.87 17.58 2.64
CA ILE A 137 -10.18 17.36 2.04
C ILE A 137 -10.46 18.55 1.12
N TYR A 138 -11.26 18.34 0.08
CA TYR A 138 -11.71 19.45 -0.77
C TYR A 138 -12.99 20.07 -0.21
N ASP A 139 -13.19 21.38 -0.40
CA ASP A 139 -14.40 22.08 0.09
C ASP A 139 -15.70 21.43 -0.41
N ARG A 140 -15.71 21.00 -1.68
CA ARG A 140 -16.84 20.27 -2.29
C ARG A 140 -17.14 18.92 -1.64
N HIS A 141 -16.19 18.35 -0.89
CA HIS A 141 -16.35 17.08 -0.17
C HIS A 141 -16.90 17.26 1.24
N VAL A 142 -16.86 18.47 1.80
CA VAL A 142 -17.30 18.72 3.19
C VAL A 142 -18.72 18.21 3.47
N PRO A 143 -19.74 18.47 2.62
CA PRO A 143 -21.10 17.97 2.88
C PRO A 143 -21.20 16.44 2.90
N ILE A 144 -20.42 15.74 2.06
CA ILE A 144 -20.37 14.28 1.99
C ILE A 144 -19.74 13.73 3.27
N ILE A 145 -18.64 14.34 3.71
CA ILE A 145 -17.92 13.96 4.93
C ILE A 145 -18.81 14.15 6.16
N GLU A 146 -19.51 15.28 6.28
CA GLU A 146 -20.44 15.53 7.39
C GLU A 146 -21.54 14.46 7.46
N LYS A 147 -22.11 14.07 6.31
CA LYS A 147 -23.08 12.98 6.22
C LYS A 147 -22.48 11.64 6.66
N MET A 148 -21.25 11.33 6.28
CA MET A 148 -20.55 10.10 6.70
C MET A 148 -20.29 10.08 8.20
N LEU A 149 -19.85 11.21 8.78
CA LEU A 149 -19.56 11.33 10.21
C LEU A 149 -20.81 11.22 11.10
N ALA A 150 -22.00 11.46 10.54
CA ALA A 150 -23.27 11.26 11.23
C ALA A 150 -23.73 9.79 11.28
N GLN A 151 -23.09 8.89 10.53
CA GLN A 151 -23.42 7.47 10.52
C GLN A 151 -22.75 6.74 11.69
N THR A 152 -23.39 5.69 12.20
CA THR A 152 -22.79 4.81 13.21
C THR A 152 -21.87 3.80 12.52
N PRO A 153 -20.56 3.73 12.86
CA PRO A 153 -19.66 2.73 12.30
C PRO A 153 -20.08 1.31 12.68
N SER A 154 -20.00 0.39 11.73
CA SER A 154 -20.13 -1.05 12.00
C SER A 154 -18.82 -1.59 12.62
N PRO A 155 -18.85 -2.76 13.29
CA PRO A 155 -17.64 -3.46 13.71
C PRO A 155 -16.68 -3.68 12.53
N ALA A 156 -15.38 -3.73 12.84
CA ALA A 156 -14.37 -4.07 11.85
C ALA A 156 -14.62 -5.48 11.29
N PRO A 157 -14.45 -5.69 9.97
CA PRO A 157 -14.58 -7.00 9.37
C PRO A 157 -13.45 -7.94 9.81
N VAL A 158 -13.62 -9.24 9.54
CA VAL A 158 -12.56 -10.23 9.72
C VAL A 158 -11.82 -10.44 8.40
N PHE A 159 -10.59 -9.97 8.34
CA PHE A 159 -9.69 -10.21 7.20
C PHE A 159 -9.04 -11.60 7.31
N ARG A 160 -9.07 -12.37 6.23
CA ARG A 160 -8.44 -13.68 6.13
C ARG A 160 -7.49 -13.74 4.94
N MET A 161 -6.44 -14.53 5.11
CA MET A 161 -5.48 -14.88 4.08
C MET A 161 -5.35 -16.39 3.99
N ASP A 162 -5.17 -16.92 2.79
CA ASP A 162 -4.86 -18.33 2.57
C ASP A 162 -3.50 -18.65 3.23
N PRO A 163 -3.48 -19.46 4.31
CA PRO A 163 -2.25 -19.74 5.05
C PRO A 163 -1.32 -20.71 4.31
N SER A 164 -1.79 -21.34 3.23
CA SER A 164 -0.96 -22.26 2.42
C SER A 164 0.02 -21.54 1.50
N VAL A 165 -0.21 -20.24 1.24
CA VAL A 165 0.68 -19.41 0.41
C VAL A 165 1.92 -19.04 1.22
N THR A 166 3.08 -19.56 0.80
CA THR A 166 4.38 -19.36 1.48
C THR A 166 5.39 -18.56 0.64
N ASP A 167 5.02 -18.20 -0.58
CA ASP A 167 5.79 -17.34 -1.49
C ASP A 167 5.02 -16.03 -1.72
N PHE A 168 5.73 -14.90 -1.60
CA PHE A 168 5.16 -13.57 -1.77
C PHE A 168 4.55 -13.38 -3.16
N TYR A 169 5.19 -13.93 -4.18
CA TYR A 169 4.76 -13.78 -5.57
C TYR A 169 3.66 -14.78 -5.97
N ALA A 170 3.29 -15.70 -5.08
CA ALA A 170 2.22 -16.67 -5.31
C ALA A 170 0.84 -16.19 -4.82
N PHE A 171 0.77 -15.04 -4.13
CA PHE A 171 -0.53 -14.46 -3.76
C PHE A 171 -1.34 -14.09 -5.00
N THR A 172 -2.63 -14.41 -4.94
CA THR A 172 -3.62 -14.00 -5.95
C THR A 172 -4.79 -13.32 -5.26
N ARG A 173 -5.72 -12.73 -6.02
CA ARG A 173 -6.95 -12.14 -5.45
C ARG A 173 -7.71 -13.14 -4.58
N ASP A 174 -7.74 -14.40 -4.99
CA ASP A 174 -8.50 -15.45 -4.31
C ASP A 174 -7.81 -15.95 -3.02
N SER A 175 -6.59 -15.49 -2.74
CA SER A 175 -5.90 -15.73 -1.47
C SER A 175 -6.45 -14.89 -0.30
N PHE A 176 -7.40 -13.98 -0.55
CA PHE A 176 -7.88 -13.02 0.43
C PHE A 176 -9.40 -13.06 0.57
N SER A 177 -9.91 -12.93 1.79
CA SER A 177 -11.34 -12.70 2.03
C SER A 177 -11.57 -11.71 3.16
N LEU A 178 -12.75 -11.08 3.13
CA LEU A 178 -13.21 -10.14 4.13
C LEU A 178 -14.60 -10.60 4.60
N GLU A 179 -14.65 -11.18 5.78
CA GLU A 179 -15.86 -11.72 6.40
C GLU A 179 -16.53 -10.63 7.25
N ASP A 180 -17.87 -10.68 7.35
CA ASP A 180 -18.66 -9.75 8.17
C ASP A 180 -18.46 -8.25 7.83
N TYR A 181 -18.08 -7.93 6.59
CA TYR A 181 -17.98 -6.55 6.14
C TYR A 181 -19.36 -5.96 5.85
N ILE A 182 -19.83 -5.12 6.77
CA ILE A 182 -21.12 -4.42 6.68
C ILE A 182 -20.83 -2.91 6.57
N PRO A 183 -20.57 -2.37 5.37
CA PRO A 183 -20.34 -0.95 5.19
C PRO A 183 -21.61 -0.17 5.49
N ALA A 184 -21.44 1.03 6.05
CA ALA A 184 -22.55 1.94 6.23
C ALA A 184 -23.06 2.42 4.86
N PRO A 185 -24.38 2.64 4.67
CA PRO A 185 -24.92 3.02 3.37
C PRO A 185 -24.28 4.30 2.82
N PHE A 186 -23.73 4.20 1.61
CA PHE A 186 -23.08 5.30 0.92
C PHE A 186 -23.46 5.28 -0.56
N GLU A 187 -24.25 6.27 -0.99
CA GLU A 187 -24.78 6.39 -2.36
C GLU A 187 -24.20 7.61 -3.10
N ASP A 188 -23.49 8.48 -2.39
CA ASP A 188 -22.95 9.71 -2.96
C ASP A 188 -21.77 9.40 -3.90
N GLN A 189 -21.72 10.06 -5.06
CA GLN A 189 -20.55 10.02 -5.91
C GLN A 189 -19.52 11.02 -5.39
N ILE A 190 -18.28 10.56 -5.16
CA ILE A 190 -17.17 11.40 -4.74
C ILE A 190 -16.53 11.99 -6.00
N PRO A 191 -16.66 13.30 -6.26
CA PRO A 191 -16.00 13.92 -7.40
C PRO A 191 -14.48 13.94 -7.16
N ILE A 192 -13.72 13.26 -8.00
CA ILE A 192 -12.26 13.25 -7.93
C ILE A 192 -11.71 14.56 -8.50
N ALA A 193 -10.69 15.11 -7.85
CA ALA A 193 -9.91 16.20 -8.43
C ALA A 193 -8.85 15.59 -9.35
N ILE A 194 -8.94 15.91 -10.65
CA ILE A 194 -7.91 15.63 -11.65
C ILE A 194 -6.93 16.79 -11.66
#